data_AF-A0A3D6E0E6-F1
#
_entry.id   AF-A0A3D6E0E6-F1
#
_cell.length_a   1.000
_cell.length_b   1.000
_cell.length_c   1.000
_cell.angle_alpha   90.00
_cell.angle_beta   90.00
_cell.angle_gamma   90.00
#
_symmetry.space_group_name_H-M   'P 1'
#
loop_
_entity.id
_entity.type
_entity.pdbx_description
1 polymer ?
#
loop_
_entity_poly.entity_id
_entity_poly.type
_entity_poly.pdbx_seq_one_letter_code
_entity_poly.pdbx_strand_id
1 'polypeptide(L)'
;MPSCGKLLSWFFLGVLLLFATPGAQAGDITVRNPILSASEDGYVLAADFNVNLNARLEDAVARGVALYFVVDFELTRSRWYWLDEQLASRSQSVQLSYHALTRQYRLSTGTLHQSFRSLDDALSILSRLRNWLVVDKGTVQADHTYLAAVRMRLDLTQMPKTFQVNALANRDWNLVSEWARWSFTPSDSAQSGGTGTQVVPVAPAVVAPSVSSTGDAK
;
A
#
# COMPACT_ATOMS: atom_id res chain seq x y z
N MET A 1 39.58 -16.20 -51.22
CA MET A 1 39.84 -15.16 -50.20
C MET A 1 38.80 -14.04 -50.38
N PRO A 2 38.34 -13.41 -49.29
CA PRO A 2 36.93 -13.51 -48.88
C PRO A 2 36.24 -12.14 -48.82
N SER A 3 35.10 -11.99 -49.52
CA SER A 3 34.30 -10.75 -49.40
C SER A 3 32.79 -10.99 -49.40
N CYS A 4 32.31 -12.23 -49.25
CA CYS A 4 30.87 -12.55 -49.18
C CYS A 4 30.42 -12.94 -47.76
N GLY A 5 31.18 -12.54 -46.73
CA GLY A 5 30.79 -12.72 -45.32
C GLY A 5 30.52 -11.40 -44.58
N LYS A 6 31.03 -10.28 -45.11
CA LYS A 6 30.99 -8.98 -44.41
C LYS A 6 29.68 -8.22 -44.62
N LEU A 7 29.02 -8.39 -45.76
CA LEU A 7 27.75 -7.70 -46.06
C LEU A 7 26.56 -8.31 -45.30
N LEU A 8 26.56 -9.63 -45.08
CA LEU A 8 25.52 -10.32 -44.32
C LEU A 8 25.64 -10.04 -42.81
N SER A 9 26.88 -9.92 -42.31
CA SER A 9 27.18 -9.57 -40.92
C SER A 9 26.76 -8.14 -40.56
N TRP A 10 26.85 -7.19 -41.51
CA TRP A 10 26.44 -5.81 -41.28
C TRP A 10 24.90 -5.66 -41.24
N PHE A 11 24.18 -6.47 -42.01
CA PHE A 11 22.71 -6.50 -41.98
C PHE A 11 22.17 -7.11 -40.68
N PHE A 12 22.84 -8.13 -40.12
CA PHE A 12 22.46 -8.75 -38.85
C PHE A 12 22.73 -7.84 -37.64
N LEU A 13 23.75 -6.97 -37.69
CA LEU A 13 24.06 -6.04 -36.60
C LEU A 13 23.08 -4.86 -36.53
N GLY A 14 22.48 -4.47 -37.65
CA GLY A 14 21.43 -3.42 -37.69
C GLY A 14 20.07 -3.88 -37.15
N VAL A 15 19.72 -5.15 -37.35
CA VAL A 15 18.44 -5.73 -36.87
C VAL A 15 18.46 -6.01 -35.36
N LEU A 16 19.63 -6.26 -34.76
CA LEU A 16 19.74 -6.52 -33.32
C LEU A 16 19.60 -5.26 -32.45
N LEU A 17 19.83 -4.06 -33.01
CA LEU A 17 19.74 -2.80 -32.26
C LEU A 17 18.30 -2.24 -32.17
N LEU A 18 17.33 -2.85 -32.86
CA LEU A 18 15.93 -2.40 -32.86
C LEU A 18 15.07 -2.99 -31.72
N PHE A 19 15.63 -3.88 -30.90
CA PHE A 19 14.94 -4.52 -29.77
C PHE A 19 15.39 -4.01 -28.40
N ALA A 20 15.97 -2.80 -28.33
CA ALA A 20 16.07 -2.08 -27.07
C ALA A 20 14.70 -1.47 -26.71
N THR A 21 13.71 -2.33 -26.46
CA THR A 21 12.44 -1.91 -25.87
C THR A 21 12.78 -1.43 -24.46
N PRO A 22 12.61 -0.14 -24.13
CA PRO A 22 12.79 0.30 -22.75
C PRO A 22 11.82 -0.51 -21.90
N GLY A 23 12.34 -1.21 -20.90
CA GLY A 23 11.52 -1.95 -19.95
C GLY A 23 10.52 -0.99 -19.34
N ALA A 24 9.25 -1.14 -19.70
CA ALA A 24 8.16 -0.44 -19.04
C ALA A 24 8.20 -0.86 -17.57
N GLN A 25 8.66 0.04 -16.71
CA GLN A 25 8.48 -0.10 -15.27
C GLN A 25 6.97 -0.13 -15.07
N ALA A 26 6.41 -1.31 -14.83
CA ALA A 26 5.01 -1.42 -14.46
C ALA A 26 4.87 -0.71 -13.11
N GLY A 27 3.90 0.20 -13.01
CA GLY A 27 3.58 0.76 -11.70
C GLY A 27 3.06 -0.36 -10.81
N ASP A 28 3.35 -0.27 -9.51
CA ASP A 28 2.87 -1.21 -8.50
C ASP A 28 2.19 -0.46 -7.36
N ILE A 29 1.18 -1.09 -6.76
CA ILE A 29 0.66 -0.63 -5.47
C ILE A 29 0.64 -1.80 -4.49
N THR A 30 1.33 -1.63 -3.38
CA THR A 30 1.34 -2.61 -2.28
C THR A 30 0.80 -1.98 -1.00
N VAL A 31 -0.08 -2.68 -0.28
CA VAL A 31 -0.57 -2.26 1.04
C VAL A 31 0.38 -2.77 2.13
N ARG A 32 0.74 -1.91 3.08
CA ARG A 32 1.59 -2.22 4.24
C ARG A 32 0.85 -1.86 5.53
N ASN A 33 0.96 -2.79 6.48
CA ASN A 33 0.56 -2.61 7.88
C ASN A 33 -0.80 -1.92 8.09
N PRO A 34 -1.90 -2.45 7.52
CA PRO A 34 -3.23 -1.92 7.79
C PRO A 34 -3.62 -2.21 9.25
N ILE A 35 -3.95 -1.17 10.00
CA ILE A 35 -4.35 -1.23 11.41
C ILE A 35 -5.71 -0.55 11.57
N LEU A 36 -6.61 -1.20 12.29
CA LEU A 36 -7.86 -0.60 12.76
C LEU A 36 -7.72 -0.25 14.23
N SER A 37 -8.02 1.00 14.58
CA SER A 37 -8.07 1.46 15.97
C SER A 37 -9.45 1.99 16.31
N ALA A 38 -9.85 1.81 17.58
CA ALA A 38 -11.07 2.38 18.10
C ALA A 38 -10.88 3.89 18.35
N SER A 39 -11.92 4.67 18.04
CA SER A 39 -12.03 6.12 18.27
C SER A 39 -13.39 6.43 18.91
N GLU A 40 -13.61 7.68 19.32
CA GLU A 40 -14.86 8.11 19.98
C GLU A 40 -16.09 7.93 19.06
N ASP A 41 -15.92 8.21 17.77
CA ASP A 41 -16.96 8.17 16.73
C ASP A 41 -17.13 6.79 16.06
N GLY A 42 -16.22 5.84 16.30
CA GLY A 42 -16.22 4.53 15.64
C GLY A 42 -14.82 3.94 15.45
N TYR A 43 -14.61 3.14 14.41
CA TYR A 43 -13.29 2.59 14.07
C TYR A 43 -12.63 3.36 12.94
N VAL A 44 -11.37 3.72 13.15
CA VAL A 44 -10.54 4.41 12.17
C VAL A 44 -9.51 3.46 11.59
N LEU A 45 -9.29 3.57 10.28
CA LEU A 45 -8.27 2.83 9.54
C LEU A 45 -7.02 3.69 9.40
N ALA A 46 -5.89 3.07 9.72
CA ALA A 46 -4.56 3.56 9.41
C ALA A 46 -3.87 2.53 8.50
N ALA A 47 -3.54 2.90 7.28
CA ALA A 47 -2.82 2.02 6.34
C ALA A 47 -1.72 2.79 5.62
N ASP A 48 -0.58 2.14 5.40
CA ASP A 48 0.54 2.68 4.64
C ASP A 48 0.57 1.96 3.30
N PHE A 49 0.39 2.68 2.22
CA PHE A 49 0.49 2.17 0.87
C PHE A 49 1.91 2.42 0.35
N ASN A 50 2.36 1.62 -0.59
CA ASN A 50 3.52 1.92 -1.42
C ASN A 50 2.99 2.06 -2.83
N VAL A 51 2.96 3.29 -3.34
CA VAL A 51 2.43 3.60 -4.68
C VAL A 51 3.62 3.98 -5.55
N ASN A 52 3.93 3.12 -6.52
CA ASN A 52 4.93 3.39 -7.53
C ASN A 52 4.22 3.65 -8.86
N LEU A 53 4.33 4.88 -9.38
CA LEU A 53 3.80 5.22 -10.69
C LEU A 53 4.77 4.76 -11.77
N ASN A 54 4.24 4.52 -12.97
CA ASN A 54 5.10 4.35 -14.14
C ASN A 54 5.33 5.67 -14.86
N ALA A 55 6.34 5.70 -15.72
CA ALA A 55 6.69 6.88 -16.52
C ALA A 55 5.50 7.43 -17.32
N ARG A 56 4.53 6.58 -17.72
CA ARG A 56 3.32 7.02 -18.45
C ARG A 56 2.36 7.82 -17.57
N LEU A 57 2.10 7.36 -16.35
CA LEU A 57 1.25 8.04 -15.37
C LEU A 57 1.90 9.32 -14.86
N GLU A 58 3.22 9.30 -14.63
CA GLU A 58 4.00 10.48 -14.26
C GLU A 58 3.91 11.58 -15.34
N ASP A 59 4.17 11.20 -16.60
CA ASP A 59 4.02 12.07 -17.76
C ASP A 59 2.59 12.61 -17.90
N ALA A 60 1.59 11.78 -17.65
CA ALA A 60 0.19 12.17 -17.75
C ALA A 60 -0.15 13.24 -16.71
N VAL A 61 0.25 13.05 -15.45
CA VAL A 61 0.09 14.06 -14.40
C VAL A 61 0.82 15.32 -14.78
N ALA A 62 2.08 15.25 -15.25
CA ALA A 62 2.85 16.42 -15.66
C ALA A 62 2.19 17.20 -16.82
N ARG A 63 1.43 16.52 -17.68
CA ARG A 63 0.63 17.13 -18.76
C ARG A 63 -0.70 17.70 -18.29
N GLY A 64 -1.01 17.61 -16.99
CA GLY A 64 -2.23 18.16 -16.38
C GLY A 64 -3.40 17.16 -16.31
N VAL A 65 -3.16 15.86 -16.55
CA VAL A 65 -4.19 14.83 -16.38
C VAL A 65 -4.37 14.56 -14.88
N ALA A 66 -5.61 14.63 -14.39
CA ALA A 66 -5.92 14.28 -13.02
C ALA A 66 -6.01 12.75 -12.85
N LEU A 67 -5.27 12.21 -11.89
CA LEU A 67 -5.35 10.81 -11.46
C LEU A 67 -6.27 10.71 -10.24
N TYR A 68 -7.21 9.77 -10.25
CA TYR A 68 -8.14 9.53 -9.15
C TYR A 68 -7.80 8.21 -8.47
N PHE A 69 -7.22 8.26 -7.27
CA PHE A 69 -6.96 7.08 -6.46
C PHE A 69 -8.18 6.82 -5.58
N VAL A 70 -8.68 5.59 -5.58
CA VAL A 70 -9.81 5.16 -4.75
C VAL A 70 -9.29 4.11 -3.79
N VAL A 71 -9.47 4.36 -2.50
CA VAL A 71 -9.24 3.38 -1.44
C VAL A 71 -10.59 2.77 -1.08
N ASP A 72 -10.73 1.48 -1.32
CA ASP A 72 -11.89 0.68 -0.96
C ASP A 72 -11.59 -0.06 0.35
N PHE A 73 -12.50 0.04 1.32
CA PHE A 73 -12.48 -0.71 2.56
C PHE A 73 -13.76 -1.52 2.71
N GLU A 74 -13.59 -2.79 3.09
CA GLU A 74 -14.70 -3.71 3.34
C GLU A 74 -14.48 -4.42 4.67
N LEU A 75 -15.54 -4.49 5.46
CA LEU A 75 -15.58 -5.28 6.69
C LEU A 75 -16.64 -6.36 6.53
N THR A 76 -16.19 -7.61 6.53
CA THR A 76 -17.07 -8.77 6.42
C THR A 76 -17.02 -9.61 7.69
N ARG A 77 -18.12 -10.31 7.95
CA ARG A 77 -18.19 -11.31 9.02
C ARG A 77 -18.08 -12.71 8.41
N SER A 78 -17.06 -13.45 8.83
CA SER A 78 -16.87 -14.86 8.44
C SER A 78 -18.01 -15.72 9.02
N ARG A 79 -19.06 -15.98 8.24
CA ARG A 79 -20.16 -16.91 8.58
C ARG A 79 -20.08 -18.14 7.71
N TRP A 80 -20.10 -19.32 8.34
CA TRP A 80 -19.47 -20.50 7.79
C TRP A 80 -20.07 -21.08 6.48
N TYR A 81 -21.33 -20.80 6.08
CA TYR A 81 -21.95 -21.61 5.00
C TYR A 81 -22.72 -20.97 3.84
N TRP A 82 -22.83 -19.65 3.64
CA TRP A 82 -23.48 -19.22 2.36
C TRP A 82 -23.28 -17.79 1.86
N LEU A 83 -22.85 -16.79 2.64
CA LEU A 83 -22.58 -15.44 2.13
C LEU A 83 -21.87 -14.63 3.21
N ASP A 84 -20.77 -13.99 2.86
CA ASP A 84 -20.11 -13.00 3.71
C ASP A 84 -21.07 -11.82 3.91
N GLU A 85 -21.48 -11.57 5.15
CA GLU A 85 -22.29 -10.39 5.47
C GLU A 85 -21.34 -9.19 5.53
N GLN A 86 -21.43 -8.32 4.52
CA GLN A 86 -20.71 -7.06 4.47
C GLN A 86 -21.34 -6.10 5.47
N LEU A 87 -20.69 -5.90 6.61
CA LEU A 87 -21.17 -5.06 7.70
C LEU A 87 -20.93 -3.58 7.41
N ALA A 88 -19.81 -3.28 6.76
CA ALA A 88 -19.45 -1.94 6.36
C ALA A 88 -18.67 -1.98 5.05
N SER A 89 -18.96 -1.02 4.17
CA SER A 89 -18.08 -0.68 3.06
C SER A 89 -17.99 0.83 2.95
N ARG A 90 -16.77 1.30 2.76
CA ARG A 90 -16.44 2.71 2.58
C ARG A 90 -15.44 2.81 1.45
N SER A 91 -15.61 3.81 0.60
CA SER A 91 -14.65 4.16 -0.44
C SER A 91 -14.28 5.62 -0.30
N GLN A 92 -12.98 5.92 -0.36
CA GLN A 92 -12.47 7.29 -0.34
C GLN A 92 -11.69 7.56 -1.62
N SER A 93 -12.03 8.66 -2.30
CA SER A 93 -11.32 9.10 -3.49
C SER A 93 -10.35 10.23 -3.15
N VAL A 94 -9.16 10.14 -3.72
CA VAL A 94 -8.07 11.12 -3.63
C VAL A 94 -7.67 11.49 -5.04
N GLN A 95 -7.81 12.76 -5.38
CA GLN A 95 -7.46 13.29 -6.69
C GLN A 95 -6.06 13.91 -6.65
N LEU A 96 -5.17 13.44 -7.52
CA LEU A 96 -3.88 14.03 -7.80
C LEU A 96 -3.94 14.77 -9.14
N SER A 97 -3.62 16.05 -9.16
CA SER A 97 -3.64 16.90 -10.36
C SER A 97 -2.40 17.78 -10.40
N TYR A 98 -2.01 18.25 -11.60
CA TYR A 98 -0.90 19.18 -11.76
C TYR A 98 -1.39 20.51 -12.30
N HIS A 99 -0.93 21.60 -11.67
CA HIS A 99 -1.27 22.96 -12.08
C HIS A 99 -0.08 23.60 -12.78
N ALA A 100 -0.11 23.64 -14.12
CA ALA A 100 1.03 24.05 -14.94
C ALA A 100 1.49 25.51 -14.71
N LEU A 101 0.57 26.42 -14.37
CA LEU A 101 0.89 27.83 -14.12
C LEU A 101 1.72 28.02 -12.83
N THR A 102 1.35 27.30 -11.77
CA THR A 102 2.03 27.37 -10.47
C THR A 102 3.11 26.31 -10.31
N ARG A 103 3.19 25.36 -11.25
CA ARG A 103 4.08 24.20 -11.25
C ARG A 103 3.97 23.37 -9.97
N GLN A 104 2.74 23.19 -9.50
CA GLN A 104 2.46 22.49 -8.24
C GLN A 104 1.58 21.28 -8.49
N TYR A 105 1.88 20.20 -7.78
CA TYR A 105 1.02 19.03 -7.66
C TYR A 105 -0.02 19.33 -6.59
N ARG A 106 -1.30 19.08 -6.88
CA ARG A 106 -2.40 19.30 -5.95
C ARG A 106 -3.07 17.96 -5.66
N LEU A 107 -3.14 17.64 -4.37
CA LEU A 107 -3.83 16.49 -3.84
C LEU A 107 -5.14 16.97 -3.20
N SER A 108 -6.27 16.41 -3.62
CA SER A 108 -7.59 16.74 -3.11
C SER A 108 -8.24 15.48 -2.55
N THR A 109 -8.57 15.51 -1.26
CA THR A 109 -9.24 14.42 -0.56
C THR A 109 -10.55 14.96 0.01
N GLY A 110 -11.65 14.76 -0.72
CA GLY A 110 -12.94 15.38 -0.38
C GLY A 110 -12.83 16.91 -0.37
N THR A 111 -12.95 17.51 0.82
CA THR A 111 -12.86 18.97 1.04
C THR A 111 -11.44 19.47 1.33
N LEU A 112 -10.51 18.56 1.62
CA LEU A 112 -9.13 18.92 1.92
C LEU A 112 -8.33 19.05 0.63
N HIS A 113 -7.65 20.17 0.45
CA HIS A 113 -6.74 20.39 -0.67
C HIS A 113 -5.34 20.72 -0.14
N GLN A 114 -4.34 19.98 -0.61
CA GLN A 114 -2.94 20.23 -0.32
C GLN A 114 -2.16 20.38 -1.61
N SER A 115 -1.14 21.23 -1.61
CA SER A 115 -0.30 21.47 -2.78
C SER A 115 1.16 21.23 -2.45
N PHE A 116 1.85 20.57 -3.37
CA PHE A 116 3.21 20.08 -3.26
C PHE A 116 4.04 20.53 -4.47
N ARG A 117 5.36 20.63 -4.27
CA ARG A 117 6.30 21.04 -5.33
C ARG A 117 6.86 19.85 -6.11
N SER A 118 6.93 18.67 -5.51
CA SER A 118 7.36 17.43 -6.15
C SER A 118 6.23 16.41 -6.20
N LEU A 119 6.31 15.50 -7.17
CA LEU A 119 5.39 14.37 -7.30
C LEU A 119 5.60 13.39 -6.15
N ASP A 120 6.86 13.09 -5.80
CA ASP A 120 7.24 12.20 -4.71
C ASP A 120 6.69 12.66 -3.35
N ASP A 121 6.69 13.97 -3.05
CA ASP A 121 6.09 14.50 -1.83
C ASP A 121 4.58 14.25 -1.82
N ALA A 122 3.91 14.48 -2.95
CA ALA A 122 2.48 14.25 -3.08
C ALA A 122 2.14 12.76 -2.92
N LEU A 123 2.92 11.87 -3.53
CA LEU A 123 2.77 10.42 -3.40
C LEU A 123 3.07 9.94 -1.98
N SER A 124 4.06 10.53 -1.30
CA SER A 124 4.42 10.19 0.08
C SER A 124 3.30 10.51 1.07
N ILE A 125 2.52 11.57 0.80
CA ILE A 125 1.31 11.89 1.58
C ILE A 125 0.14 11.02 1.15
N LEU A 126 -0.07 10.82 -0.15
CA LEU A 126 -1.14 9.95 -0.69
C LEU A 126 -1.03 8.52 -0.15
N SER A 127 0.20 8.04 -0.02
CA SER A 127 0.51 6.70 0.43
C SER A 127 0.25 6.50 1.92
N ARG A 128 0.11 7.57 2.71
CA ARG A 128 -0.16 7.49 4.14
C ARG A 128 -1.62 7.83 4.42
N LEU A 129 -2.44 6.80 4.62
CA LEU A 129 -3.82 6.98 5.03
C LEU A 129 -3.92 6.92 6.55
N ARG A 130 -4.30 8.04 7.19
CA ARG A 130 -4.40 8.16 8.65
C ARG A 130 -5.80 8.62 9.06
N ASN A 131 -6.28 8.12 10.20
CA ASN A 131 -7.51 8.57 10.87
C ASN A 131 -8.76 8.52 9.96
N TRP A 132 -8.85 7.58 9.02
CA TRP A 132 -10.02 7.48 8.16
C TRP A 132 -11.12 6.69 8.88
N LEU A 133 -12.22 7.34 9.26
CA LEU A 133 -13.37 6.68 9.88
C LEU A 133 -14.04 5.76 8.87
N VAL A 134 -13.90 4.46 9.08
CA VAL A 134 -14.39 3.42 8.16
C VAL A 134 -15.61 2.68 8.69
N VAL A 135 -15.81 2.68 10.01
CA VAL A 135 -16.95 2.01 10.64
C VAL A 135 -17.51 2.88 11.75
N ASP A 136 -18.82 3.08 11.71
CA ASP A 136 -19.55 3.84 12.72
C ASP A 136 -19.64 3.07 14.05
N LYS A 137 -19.75 3.80 15.15
CA LYS A 137 -19.94 3.21 16.48
C LYS A 137 -21.24 2.39 16.51
N GLY A 138 -21.12 1.12 16.90
CA GLY A 138 -22.26 0.19 17.08
C GLY A 138 -22.51 -0.77 15.93
N THR A 139 -21.85 -0.62 14.77
CA THR A 139 -21.94 -1.59 13.66
C THR A 139 -21.20 -2.91 13.97
N VAL A 140 -20.20 -2.86 14.85
CA VAL A 140 -19.31 -3.99 15.19
C VAL A 140 -19.56 -4.44 16.62
N GLN A 141 -19.71 -5.74 16.83
CA GLN A 141 -19.91 -6.37 18.14
C GLN A 141 -18.60 -6.93 18.67
N ALA A 142 -18.30 -6.71 19.96
CA ALA A 142 -17.00 -7.06 20.54
C ALA A 142 -16.72 -8.58 20.64
N ASP A 143 -17.77 -9.41 20.57
CA ASP A 143 -17.67 -10.87 20.75
C ASP A 143 -17.45 -11.64 19.44
N HIS A 144 -17.19 -10.93 18.33
CA HIS A 144 -17.04 -11.55 17.02
C HIS A 144 -15.73 -11.14 16.35
N THR A 145 -15.15 -12.09 15.63
CA THR A 145 -14.02 -11.84 14.72
C THR A 145 -14.54 -11.39 13.37
N TYR A 146 -13.98 -10.29 12.88
CA TYR A 146 -14.27 -9.73 11.56
C TYR A 146 -13.08 -9.87 10.64
N LEU A 147 -13.34 -9.89 9.35
CA LEU A 147 -12.31 -9.85 8.31
C LEU A 147 -12.38 -8.47 7.67
N ALA A 148 -11.32 -7.70 7.87
CA ALA A 148 -11.15 -6.41 7.24
C ALA A 148 -10.33 -6.59 5.96
N ALA A 149 -10.75 -5.92 4.89
CA ALA A 149 -10.07 -5.90 3.61
C ALA A 149 -9.89 -4.45 3.17
N VAL A 150 -8.69 -4.10 2.71
CA VAL A 150 -8.42 -2.78 2.10
C VAL A 150 -7.71 -2.95 0.77
N ARG A 151 -8.05 -2.09 -0.18
CA ARG A 151 -7.41 -2.02 -1.49
C ARG A 151 -7.33 -0.57 -1.95
N MET A 152 -6.25 -0.24 -2.64
CA MET A 152 -6.13 1.02 -3.36
C MET A 152 -6.11 0.74 -4.87
N ARG A 153 -6.84 1.52 -5.65
CA ARG A 153 -6.87 1.43 -7.11
C ARG A 153 -6.89 2.79 -7.76
N LEU A 154 -6.32 2.88 -8.95
CA LEU A 154 -6.45 4.06 -9.81
C LEU A 154 -7.73 3.93 -10.64
N ASP A 155 -8.62 4.91 -10.51
CA ASP A 155 -9.85 5.02 -11.27
C ASP A 155 -9.65 5.86 -12.53
N LEU A 156 -9.57 5.18 -13.67
CA LEU A 156 -9.43 5.79 -14.99
C LEU A 156 -10.78 6.18 -15.60
N THR A 157 -11.91 5.73 -15.04
CA THR A 157 -13.25 5.98 -15.60
C THR A 157 -13.64 7.45 -15.47
N GLN A 158 -13.05 8.15 -14.49
CA GLN A 158 -13.18 9.59 -14.26
C GLN A 158 -12.30 10.43 -15.22
N MET A 159 -11.45 9.79 -16.03
CA MET A 159 -10.63 10.51 -17.01
C MET A 159 -11.44 10.87 -18.26
N PRO A 160 -11.05 11.95 -18.98
CA PRO A 160 -11.65 12.30 -20.26
C PRO A 160 -11.68 11.10 -21.21
N LYS A 161 -12.75 10.98 -22.01
CA LYS A 161 -12.99 9.81 -22.88
C LYS A 161 -11.84 9.48 -23.84
N THR A 162 -11.01 10.45 -24.20
CA THR A 162 -9.79 10.25 -25.01
C THR A 162 -8.74 9.36 -24.32
N PHE A 163 -8.66 9.40 -22.99
CA PHE A 163 -7.75 8.55 -22.21
C PHE A 163 -8.35 7.17 -21.91
N GLN A 164 -9.68 7.06 -21.82
CA GLN A 164 -10.36 5.77 -21.60
C GLN A 164 -10.07 4.75 -22.72
N VAL A 165 -9.94 5.21 -23.97
CA VAL A 165 -9.60 4.35 -25.12
C VAL A 165 -8.20 3.74 -24.98
N ASN A 166 -7.26 4.47 -24.37
CA ASN A 166 -5.90 3.99 -24.13
C ASN A 166 -5.81 3.00 -22.97
N ALA A 167 -6.67 3.16 -21.95
CA ALA A 167 -6.72 2.28 -20.78
C ALA A 167 -7.20 0.86 -21.11
N LEU A 168 -8.13 0.70 -22.08
CA LEU A 168 -8.59 -0.63 -22.51
C LEU A 168 -7.49 -1.42 -23.25
N ALA A 169 -6.59 -0.72 -23.93
CA ALA A 169 -5.54 -1.32 -24.75
C ALA A 169 -4.23 -1.54 -23.98
N ASN A 170 -4.01 -0.82 -22.87
CA ASN A 170 -2.71 -0.76 -22.24
C ASN A 170 -2.75 -0.91 -20.71
N ARG A 171 -2.09 -1.98 -20.21
CA ARG A 171 -1.91 -2.26 -18.77
C ARG A 171 -1.13 -1.16 -18.05
N ASP A 172 -0.38 -0.34 -18.78
CA ASP A 172 0.36 0.80 -18.22
C ASP A 172 -0.54 1.82 -17.49
N TRP A 173 -1.84 1.87 -17.80
CA TRP A 173 -2.75 2.79 -17.10
C TRP A 173 -3.44 2.14 -15.90
N ASN A 174 -3.46 0.81 -15.81
CA ASN A 174 -4.18 0.09 -14.77
C ASN A 174 -3.26 -0.14 -13.57
N LEU A 175 -3.39 0.71 -12.56
CA LEU A 175 -2.63 0.63 -11.33
C LEU A 175 -3.56 0.24 -10.17
N VAL A 176 -3.42 -0.98 -9.66
CA VAL A 176 -4.29 -1.53 -8.63
C VAL A 176 -3.48 -2.36 -7.64
N SER A 177 -3.80 -2.24 -6.35
CA SER A 177 -3.22 -3.07 -5.31
C SER A 177 -3.98 -4.39 -5.17
N GLU A 178 -3.29 -5.40 -4.64
CA GLU A 178 -3.99 -6.56 -4.10
C GLU A 178 -4.79 -6.16 -2.85
N TRP A 179 -5.82 -6.95 -2.55
CA TRP A 179 -6.61 -6.80 -1.33
C TRP A 179 -5.80 -7.30 -0.14
N ALA A 180 -5.39 -6.39 0.74
CA ALA A 180 -4.81 -6.77 2.02
C ALA A 180 -5.95 -7.12 2.98
N ARG A 181 -5.93 -8.36 3.48
CA ARG A 181 -6.94 -8.90 4.40
C ARG A 181 -6.31 -9.22 5.74
N TRP A 182 -6.99 -8.85 6.82
CA TRP A 182 -6.58 -9.19 8.18
C TRP A 182 -7.80 -9.44 9.06
N SER A 183 -7.65 -10.29 10.07
CA SER A 183 -8.68 -10.51 11.08
C SER A 183 -8.60 -9.40 12.14
N PHE A 184 -9.75 -8.82 12.46
CA PHE A 184 -9.90 -7.81 13.49
C PHE A 184 -10.92 -8.27 14.53
N THR A 185 -10.53 -8.24 15.80
CA THR A 185 -11.43 -8.49 16.92
C THR A 185 -11.43 -7.25 17.82
N PRO A 186 -12.59 -6.61 18.05
CA PRO A 186 -12.65 -5.35 18.80
C PRO A 186 -12.16 -5.42 20.26
N SER A 187 -12.11 -6.63 20.84
CA SER A 187 -11.76 -6.88 22.24
C SER A 187 -10.29 -6.58 22.58
N ASP A 188 -9.42 -6.34 21.59
CA ASP A 188 -7.98 -6.14 21.81
C ASP A 188 -7.55 -4.67 21.94
N SER A 189 -8.49 -3.71 21.91
CA SER A 189 -8.17 -2.28 22.10
C SER A 189 -7.78 -1.90 23.54
N ALA A 190 -7.80 -2.85 24.50
CA ALA A 190 -7.37 -2.63 25.88
C ALA A 190 -5.92 -3.08 26.19
N GLN A 191 -5.23 -3.81 25.30
CA GLN A 191 -3.85 -4.24 25.50
C GLN A 191 -2.87 -3.55 24.53
N SER A 192 -2.86 -2.22 24.54
CA SER A 192 -1.69 -1.44 24.09
C SER A 192 -1.41 -0.30 25.08
N GLY A 193 -1.46 -0.65 26.38
CA GLY A 193 -0.97 0.15 27.50
C GLY A 193 0.07 -0.58 28.34
N GLY A 194 0.72 -1.61 27.76
CA GLY A 194 1.82 -2.33 28.41
C GLY A 194 3.00 -1.39 28.62
N THR A 195 3.16 -0.94 29.86
CA THR A 195 4.43 -0.43 30.38
C THR A 195 5.47 -1.52 30.20
N GLY A 196 6.15 -1.51 29.06
CA GLY A 196 7.37 -2.26 28.82
C GLY A 196 8.51 -1.56 29.53
N THR A 197 8.50 -1.54 30.87
CA THR A 197 9.75 -1.58 31.61
C THR A 197 10.45 -2.84 31.10
N GLN A 198 11.50 -2.62 30.33
CA GLN A 198 12.40 -3.64 29.82
C GLN A 198 12.99 -4.37 31.03
N VAL A 199 12.32 -5.44 31.48
CA VAL A 199 12.90 -6.38 32.43
C VAL A 199 13.93 -7.16 31.63
N VAL A 200 15.18 -6.70 31.73
CA VAL A 200 16.37 -7.44 31.30
C VAL A 200 16.23 -8.86 31.84
N PRO A 201 16.29 -9.91 31.01
CA PRO A 201 16.46 -11.25 31.54
C PRO A 201 17.86 -11.30 32.18
N VAL A 202 17.91 -11.16 33.50
CA VAL A 202 19.11 -11.49 34.26
C VAL A 202 19.34 -12.97 34.00
N ALA A 203 20.47 -13.28 33.38
CA ALA A 203 20.92 -14.64 33.16
C ALA A 203 20.84 -15.41 34.49
N PRO A 204 20.34 -16.66 34.49
CA PRO A 204 20.42 -17.46 35.70
C PRO A 204 21.90 -17.65 36.03
N ALA A 205 22.29 -17.19 37.23
CA ALA A 205 23.58 -17.47 37.81
C ALA A 205 23.79 -18.98 37.83
N VAL A 206 24.79 -19.43 37.08
CA VAL A 206 25.37 -20.77 37.21
C VAL A 206 25.87 -20.89 38.65
N VAL A 207 25.08 -21.54 39.49
CA VAL A 207 25.51 -21.99 40.81
C VAL A 207 26.49 -23.13 40.59
N ALA A 208 27.77 -22.84 40.77
CA ALA A 208 28.80 -23.86 40.90
C ALA A 208 28.53 -24.67 42.19
N PRO A 209 28.53 -26.01 42.16
CA PRO A 209 28.59 -26.79 43.38
C PRO A 209 30.00 -26.69 43.98
N SER A 210 30.09 -26.05 45.14
CA SER A 210 31.24 -26.13 46.03
C SER A 210 31.40 -27.58 46.52
N VAL A 211 32.43 -28.27 46.00
CA VAL A 211 32.90 -29.56 46.52
C VAL A 211 33.70 -29.27 47.79
N SER A 212 33.11 -29.57 48.94
CA SER A 212 33.81 -29.62 50.22
C SER A 212 34.63 -30.90 50.26
N SER A 213 35.96 -30.80 50.18
CA SER A 213 36.86 -31.92 50.43
C SER A 213 36.87 -32.25 51.92
N THR A 214 36.29 -33.39 52.29
CA THR A 214 36.60 -34.08 53.55
C THR A 214 37.99 -34.70 53.40
N GLY A 215 38.98 -34.04 53.98
CA GLY A 215 40.35 -34.54 54.12
C GLY A 215 40.63 -34.81 55.60
N ASP A 216 40.46 -36.08 55.98
CA ASP A 216 41.06 -36.67 57.16
C ASP A 216 42.57 -36.39 57.22
N ALA A 217 43.06 -35.90 58.35
CA ALA A 217 44.46 -36.03 58.73
C ALA A 217 44.56 -36.20 60.25
N LYS A 218 44.98 -37.41 60.62
CA LYS A 218 45.62 -37.78 61.87
C LYS A 218 47.06 -37.29 61.86
#